data_AF-A0A930T603-F1
#
_entry.id   AF-A0A930T603-F1
#
_cell.length_a   1.000
_cell.length_b   1.000
_cell.length_c   1.000
_cell.angle_alpha   90.00
_cell.angle_beta   90.00
_cell.angle_gamma   90.00
#
_symmetry.space_group_name_H-M   'P 1'
#
loop_
_entity.id
_entity.type
_entity.pdbx_description
1 polymer ?
#
loop_
_entity_poly.entity_id
_entity_poly.type
_entity_poly.pdbx_seq_one_letter_code
_entity_poly.pdbx_strand_id
1 'polypeptide(L)'
;MVCGFDETMLLLEDVDYCWRIQKAGKTLNCAKALVHFRFRSTVEGLYSRYWKLACYDVLLHQKHQQLGMPKLIKWQDFVKDAAIFPVKFIVKVRNRESLVRWLLDFVWFAGHLQGCIKYKYLP
;
A
#
# COMPACT_ATOMS: atom_id res chain seq x y z
N MET A 1 -18.98 10.77 -16.19
CA MET A 1 -19.43 10.83 -14.78
C MET A 1 -18.72 9.70 -14.03
N VAL A 2 -18.17 9.94 -12.85
CA VAL A 2 -17.53 8.89 -12.03
C VAL A 2 -18.60 8.34 -11.09
N CYS A 3 -19.05 7.11 -11.30
CA CYS A 3 -20.17 6.49 -10.56
C CYS A 3 -19.77 6.05 -9.14
N GLY A 4 -19.48 6.99 -8.25
CA GLY A 4 -19.20 6.71 -6.83
C GLY A 4 -17.97 5.80 -6.59
N PHE A 5 -17.92 5.22 -5.39
CA PHE A 5 -16.90 4.23 -5.00
C PHE A 5 -17.11 2.89 -5.70
N ASP A 6 -16.03 2.15 -5.89
CA ASP A 6 -16.07 0.80 -6.43
C ASP A 6 -16.26 -0.20 -5.28
N GLU A 7 -17.47 -0.72 -5.12
CA GLU A 7 -17.83 -1.65 -4.03
C GLU A 7 -17.10 -3.00 -4.11
N THR A 8 -16.44 -3.32 -5.23
CA THR A 8 -15.59 -4.51 -5.33
C THR A 8 -14.26 -4.35 -4.57
N MET A 9 -13.90 -3.12 -4.20
CA MET A 9 -12.63 -2.77 -3.56
C MET A 9 -12.84 -2.30 -2.12
N LEU A 10 -12.65 -3.22 -1.16
CA LEU A 10 -12.93 -2.96 0.27
C LEU A 10 -11.93 -2.03 0.99
N LEU A 11 -10.79 -1.71 0.39
CA LEU A 11 -9.79 -0.79 0.92
C LEU A 11 -9.20 0.04 -0.21
N LEU A 12 -8.79 1.28 0.07
CA LEU A 12 -8.22 2.23 -0.90
C LEU A 12 -9.24 2.71 -1.97
N GLU A 13 -10.53 2.56 -1.71
CA GLU A 13 -11.62 3.06 -2.55
C GLU A 13 -11.57 4.60 -2.73
N ASP A 14 -11.10 5.29 -1.69
CA ASP A 14 -10.90 6.73 -1.65
C ASP A 14 -9.81 7.16 -2.64
N VAL A 15 -8.67 6.44 -2.64
CA VAL A 15 -7.58 6.65 -3.59
C VAL A 15 -8.03 6.33 -5.02
N ASP A 16 -8.68 5.18 -5.24
CA ASP A 16 -9.24 4.80 -6.55
C ASP A 16 -10.17 5.87 -7.10
N TYR A 17 -11.09 6.37 -6.27
CA TYR A 17 -12.05 7.39 -6.64
C TYR A 17 -11.36 8.70 -7.02
N CYS A 18 -10.38 9.14 -6.22
CA CYS A 18 -9.61 10.35 -6.51
C CYS A 18 -8.86 10.24 -7.83
N TRP A 19 -8.22 9.10 -8.10
CA TRP A 19 -7.52 8.88 -9.38
C TRP A 19 -8.48 8.86 -10.56
N ARG A 20 -9.68 8.25 -10.43
CA ARG A 20 -10.71 8.30 -11.47
C ARG A 20 -11.21 9.71 -11.73
N ILE A 21 -11.39 10.53 -10.69
CA ILE A 21 -11.75 11.95 -10.82
C ILE A 21 -10.67 12.72 -11.57
N GLN A 22 -9.42 12.58 -11.17
CA GLN A 22 -8.30 13.26 -11.82
C GLN A 22 -8.18 12.87 -13.29
N LYS A 23 -8.32 11.58 -13.59
CA LYS A 23 -8.36 11.08 -14.97
C LYS A 23 -9.52 11.65 -15.78
N ALA A 24 -10.66 11.96 -15.16
CA ALA A 24 -11.79 12.62 -15.81
C ALA A 24 -11.56 14.13 -16.06
N GLY A 25 -10.32 14.62 -15.89
CA GLY A 25 -9.94 16.02 -16.14
C GLY A 25 -10.32 16.97 -15.02
N LYS A 26 -10.68 16.46 -13.84
CA LYS A 26 -11.02 17.28 -12.68
C LYS A 26 -9.80 17.45 -11.78
N THR A 27 -9.53 18.69 -11.39
CA THR A 27 -8.48 18.99 -10.42
C THR A 27 -8.98 18.71 -9.00
N LEU A 28 -8.13 18.04 -8.21
CA LEU A 28 -8.34 17.87 -6.77
C LEU A 28 -7.48 18.90 -6.04
N ASN A 29 -8.12 19.70 -5.19
CA ASN A 29 -7.42 20.68 -4.37
C ASN A 29 -7.06 20.05 -3.02
N CYS A 30 -5.82 20.27 -2.57
CA CYS A 30 -5.43 19.93 -1.21
C CYS A 30 -5.94 21.01 -0.26
N ALA A 31 -6.85 20.63 0.65
CA ALA A 31 -7.33 21.53 1.68
C ALA A 31 -6.37 21.52 2.89
N LYS A 32 -6.18 22.69 3.52
CA LYS A 32 -5.55 22.76 4.86
C LYS A 32 -6.55 22.26 5.90
N ALA A 33 -6.61 20.94 6.06
CA ALA A 33 -7.49 20.28 7.03
C ALA A 33 -6.67 19.62 8.14
N LEU A 34 -7.13 19.76 9.39
CA LEU A 34 -6.59 19.02 10.52
C LEU A 34 -7.36 17.71 10.66
N VAL A 35 -6.63 16.59 10.63
CA VAL A 35 -7.22 15.25 10.77
C VAL A 35 -6.74 14.64 12.08
N HIS A 36 -7.67 14.40 13.01
CA HIS A 36 -7.40 13.65 14.23
C HIS A 36 -7.50 12.15 13.94
N PHE A 37 -6.39 11.57 13.47
CA PHE A 37 -6.34 10.15 13.12
C PHE A 37 -6.15 9.27 14.36
N ARG A 38 -7.11 8.38 14.62
CA ARG A 38 -6.98 7.38 15.69
C ARG A 38 -6.15 6.20 15.20
N PHE A 39 -4.92 6.11 15.69
CA PHE A 39 -4.08 4.92 15.48
C PHE A 39 -4.63 3.71 16.25
N ARG A 40 -4.31 2.51 15.73
CA ARG A 40 -4.58 1.27 16.46
C ARG A 40 -3.64 1.22 17.67
N SER A 41 -4.16 0.80 18.82
CA SER A 41 -3.40 0.73 20.08
C SER A 41 -2.57 -0.54 20.21
N THR A 42 -2.85 -1.56 19.39
CA THR A 42 -2.13 -2.84 19.41
C THR A 42 -1.29 -3.01 18.16
N VAL A 43 -0.16 -3.69 18.35
CA VAL A 43 0.77 -3.97 17.27
C VAL A 43 0.14 -4.91 16.23
N GLU A 44 -0.61 -5.91 16.69
CA GLU A 44 -1.41 -6.82 15.85
C GLU A 44 -2.43 -6.06 14.99
N GLY A 45 -3.09 -5.05 15.56
CA GLY A 45 -4.04 -4.21 14.83
C GLY A 45 -3.38 -3.37 13.75
N LEU A 46 -2.15 -2.89 14.00
CA LEU A 46 -1.33 -2.22 12.99
C LEU A 46 -0.92 -3.21 11.89
N TYR A 47 -0.43 -4.40 12.24
CA TYR A 47 -0.03 -5.43 11.26
C TYR A 47 -1.18 -5.84 10.35
N SER A 48 -2.34 -6.19 10.93
CA SER A 48 -3.52 -6.58 10.14
C SER A 48 -3.94 -5.48 9.16
N ARG A 49 -3.85 -4.21 9.57
CA ARG A 49 -4.17 -3.06 8.71
C ARG A 49 -3.15 -2.90 7.58
N TYR A 50 -1.85 -2.88 7.90
CA TYR A 50 -0.79 -2.69 6.91
C TYR A 50 -0.77 -3.81 5.88
N TRP A 51 -0.94 -5.05 6.34
CA TRP A 51 -1.02 -6.23 5.47
C TRP A 51 -2.15 -6.10 4.45
N LYS A 52 -3.36 -5.75 4.92
CA LYS A 52 -4.53 -5.55 4.05
C LYS A 52 -4.32 -4.40 3.08
N LEU A 53 -3.80 -3.26 3.55
CA LEU A 53 -3.51 -2.11 2.70
C LEU A 53 -2.52 -2.48 1.59
N ALA A 54 -1.38 -3.08 1.93
CA ALA A 54 -0.40 -3.52 0.94
C ALA A 54 -1.00 -4.51 -0.07
N CYS A 55 -1.81 -5.47 0.37
CA CYS A 55 -2.48 -6.38 -0.55
C CYS A 55 -3.38 -5.63 -1.55
N TYR A 56 -4.21 -4.70 -1.07
CA TYR A 56 -5.11 -3.91 -1.92
C TYR A 56 -4.39 -2.85 -2.77
N ASP A 57 -3.21 -2.40 -2.36
CA ASP A 57 -2.36 -1.49 -3.12
C ASP A 57 -1.95 -2.11 -4.48
N VAL A 58 -1.70 -3.42 -4.49
CA VAL A 58 -1.45 -4.18 -5.74
C VAL A 58 -2.67 -4.14 -6.66
N LEU A 59 -3.87 -4.40 -6.13
CA LEU A 59 -5.11 -4.36 -6.90
C LEU A 59 -5.37 -2.96 -7.46
N LEU A 60 -5.17 -1.92 -6.64
CA LEU A 60 -5.31 -0.52 -7.02
C LEU A 60 -4.41 -0.22 -8.23
N HIS A 61 -3.12 -0.51 -8.11
CA HIS A 61 -2.17 -0.25 -9.17
C HIS A 61 -2.47 -1.08 -10.42
N GLN A 62 -2.86 -2.35 -10.29
CA GLN A 62 -3.25 -3.19 -11.42
C GLN A 62 -4.41 -2.58 -12.22
N LYS A 63 -5.45 -2.09 -11.52
CA LYS A 63 -6.63 -1.46 -12.12
C LYS A 63 -6.27 -0.19 -12.91
N HIS A 64 -5.31 0.58 -12.41
CA HIS A 64 -4.89 1.85 -13.02
C HIS A 64 -3.67 1.73 -13.95
N GLN A 65 -3.01 0.57 -14.01
CA GLN A 65 -1.85 0.34 -14.88
C GLN A 65 -2.21 0.47 -16.37
N GLN A 66 -3.37 -0.03 -16.78
CA GLN A 66 -3.87 0.13 -18.15
C GLN A 66 -4.16 1.59 -18.50
N LEU A 67 -4.19 2.48 -17.50
CA LEU A 67 -4.50 3.89 -17.64
C LEU A 67 -3.24 4.76 -17.64
N GLY A 68 -2.05 4.13 -17.75
CA GLY A 68 -0.76 4.81 -17.84
C GLY A 68 0.01 4.90 -16.52
N MET A 69 -0.51 4.33 -15.43
CA MET A 69 0.26 4.26 -14.18
C MET A 69 1.45 3.29 -14.31
N PRO A 70 2.63 3.64 -13.77
CA PRO A 70 3.77 2.74 -13.76
C PRO A 70 3.45 1.50 -12.94
N LYS A 71 4.14 0.40 -13.25
CA LYS A 71 4.11 -0.82 -12.43
C LYS A 71 4.52 -0.47 -11.00
N LEU A 72 3.69 -0.88 -10.03
CA LEU A 72 3.97 -0.70 -8.60
C LEU A 72 5.22 -1.48 -8.20
N ILE A 73 5.30 -2.73 -8.65
CA ILE A 73 6.35 -3.66 -8.27
C ILE A 73 7.09 -4.06 -9.55
N LYS A 74 8.41 -3.96 -9.51
CA LYS A 74 9.32 -4.53 -10.50
C LYS A 74 10.10 -5.65 -9.82
N TRP A 75 10.19 -6.82 -10.45
CA TRP A 75 10.85 -7.98 -9.84
C TRP A 75 12.30 -7.71 -9.38
N GLN A 76 13.05 -6.91 -10.15
CA GLN A 76 14.44 -6.57 -9.79
C GLN A 76 14.52 -5.78 -8.48
N ASP A 77 13.64 -4.79 -8.30
CA ASP A 77 13.61 -3.97 -7.09
C ASP A 77 13.05 -4.76 -5.91
N PHE A 78 12.04 -5.59 -6.17
CA PHE A 78 11.44 -6.48 -5.17
C PHE A 78 12.45 -7.50 -4.61
N VAL A 79 13.27 -8.11 -5.46
CA VAL A 79 14.33 -9.04 -5.02
C VAL A 79 15.43 -8.31 -4.25
N LYS A 80 15.81 -7.11 -4.68
CA LYS A 80 16.78 -6.27 -3.94
C LYS A 80 16.25 -5.91 -2.55
N ASP A 81 14.97 -5.53 -2.46
CA ASP A 81 14.32 -5.21 -1.20
C ASP A 81 14.24 -6.44 -0.29
N ALA A 82 13.90 -7.61 -0.83
CA ALA A 82 13.94 -8.87 -0.10
C ALA A 82 15.34 -9.17 0.47
N ALA A 83 16.39 -8.98 -0.34
CA ALA A 83 17.77 -9.26 0.03
C ALA A 83 18.29 -8.30 1.12
N ILE A 84 17.82 -7.05 1.16
CA ILE A 84 18.29 -6.07 2.14
C ILE A 84 17.54 -6.15 3.48
N PHE A 85 16.40 -6.85 3.56
CA PHE A 85 15.62 -6.97 4.81
C PHE A 85 16.42 -7.52 6.01
N PRO A 86 17.19 -8.63 5.86
CA PRO A 86 18.03 -9.15 6.95
C PRO A 86 19.11 -8.15 7.40
N VAL A 87 19.72 -7.44 6.45
CA VAL A 87 20.72 -6.40 6.75
C VAL A 87 20.08 -5.26 7.53
N LYS A 88 18.91 -4.78 7.09
CA LYS A 88 18.14 -3.74 7.80
C LYS A 88 17.76 -4.20 9.22
N PHE A 89 17.43 -5.47 9.41
CA PHE A 89 17.13 -6.01 10.74
C PHE A 89 18.34 -5.86 11.67
N ILE A 90 19.49 -6.40 11.28
CA ILE A 90 20.71 -6.40 12.09
C ILE A 90 21.19 -4.97 12.40
N VAL A 91 21.13 -4.07 11.41
CA VAL A 91 21.67 -2.70 11.55
C VAL A 91 20.71 -1.79 12.31
N LYS A 92 19.41 -1.81 12.00
CA LYS A 92 18.44 -0.81 12.46
C LYS A 92 17.65 -1.21 13.70
N VAL A 93 17.49 -2.50 13.98
CA VAL A 93 16.72 -2.94 15.15
C VAL A 93 17.59 -2.87 16.39
N ARG A 94 17.29 -1.89 17.26
CA ARG A 94 18.04 -1.60 18.49
C ARG A 94 17.16 -1.55 19.74
N ASN A 95 15.84 -1.47 19.56
CA ASN A 95 14.86 -1.34 20.62
C ASN A 95 13.48 -1.82 20.11
N ARG A 96 12.49 -1.85 21.01
CA ARG A 96 11.13 -2.29 20.68
C ARG A 96 10.48 -1.47 19.56
N GLU A 97 10.70 -0.16 19.53
CA GLU A 97 10.10 0.71 18.52
C GLU A 97 10.66 0.42 17.12
N SER A 98 11.98 0.33 17.00
CA SER A 98 12.66 -0.03 15.74
C SER A 98 12.30 -1.44 15.27
N LEU A 99 12.10 -2.38 16.20
CA LEU A 99 11.57 -3.71 15.89
C LEU A 99 10.17 -3.64 15.28
N VAL A 100 9.26 -2.85 15.89
CA VAL A 100 7.89 -2.69 15.37
C VAL A 100 7.89 -2.06 14.00
N ARG A 101 8.69 -1.01 13.77
CA ARG A 101 8.83 -0.36 12.46
C ARG A 101 9.35 -1.33 11.41
N TRP A 102 10.42 -2.08 11.70
CA TRP A 102 10.95 -3.09 10.79
C TRP A 102 9.90 -4.17 10.48
N LEU A 103 9.12 -4.60 11.47
CA LEU A 103 8.07 -5.59 11.27
C LEU A 103 6.91 -5.03 10.44
N LEU A 104 6.59 -3.74 10.53
CA LEU A 104 5.61 -3.08 9.66
C LEU A 104 6.11 -3.02 8.20
N ASP A 105 7.39 -2.70 7.98
CA ASP A 105 8.00 -2.72 6.64
C ASP A 105 7.94 -4.14 6.05
N PHE A 106 8.25 -5.15 6.87
CA PHE A 106 8.16 -6.55 6.46
C PHE A 106 6.73 -6.97 6.13
N VAL A 107 5.76 -6.59 6.97
CA VAL A 107 4.33 -6.86 6.74
C VAL A 107 3.83 -6.18 5.47
N TRP A 108 4.29 -4.97 5.18
CA TRP A 108 3.97 -4.28 3.94
C TRP A 108 4.49 -5.06 2.72
N PHE A 109 5.77 -5.45 2.75
CA PHE A 109 6.39 -6.27 1.69
C PHE A 109 5.67 -7.61 1.49
N ALA A 110 5.37 -8.32 2.58
CA ALA A 110 4.67 -9.61 2.53
C ALA A 110 3.22 -9.45 2.04
N GLY A 111 2.55 -8.36 2.41
CA GLY A 111 1.22 -8.01 1.92
C GLY A 111 1.22 -7.73 0.41
N HIS A 112 2.24 -7.05 -0.11
CA HIS A 112 2.45 -6.88 -1.56
C HIS A 112 2.65 -8.24 -2.25
N LEU A 113 3.46 -9.14 -1.70
CA LEU A 113 3.63 -10.49 -2.24
C LEU A 113 2.31 -11.25 -2.31
N GLN A 114 1.53 -11.23 -1.22
CA GLN A 114 0.20 -11.83 -1.22
C GLN A 114 -0.72 -11.16 -2.24
N GLY A 115 -0.69 -9.83 -2.36
CA GLY A 115 -1.43 -9.08 -3.37
C GLY A 115 -1.10 -9.56 -4.78
N CYS A 116 0.19 -9.76 -5.09
CA CYS A 116 0.62 -10.28 -6.38
C CYS A 116 0.02 -11.65 -6.69
N ILE A 117 0.07 -12.56 -5.72
CA ILE A 117 -0.50 -13.91 -5.86
C ILE A 117 -2.02 -13.84 -6.00
N LYS A 118 -2.69 -13.10 -5.11
CA LYS A 118 -4.17 -13.03 -5.03
C LYS A 118 -4.79 -12.43 -6.28
N TYR A 119 -4.21 -11.36 -6.81
CA TYR A 119 -4.74 -10.64 -7.97
C TYR A 119 -4.04 -10.99 -9.29
N LYS A 120 -3.17 -12.02 -9.27
CA LYS A 120 -2.38 -12.46 -10.43
C LYS A 120 -1.63 -11.31 -11.09
N TYR A 121 -1.10 -10.41 -10.27
CA TYR A 121 -0.27 -9.30 -10.73
C TYR A 121 1.11 -9.86 -11.12
N LEU A 122 1.59 -9.50 -12.31
CA LEU A 122 2.88 -9.92 -12.83
C LEU A 122 3.84 -8.71 -12.80
N PRO A 123 4.71 -8.62 -11.78
CA PRO A 123 5.74 -7.58 -11.69
C PRO A 123 6.66 -7.54 -12.91
#